data_AF-A0A937XF43-F1
#
_entry.id   AF-A0A937XF43-F1
#
_cell.length_a   1.000
_cell.length_b   1.000
_cell.length_c   1.000
_cell.angle_alpha   90.00
_cell.angle_beta   90.00
_cell.angle_gamma   90.00
#
_symmetry.space_group_name_H-M   'P 1'
#
loop_
_entity.id
_entity.type
_entity.pdbx_description
1 polymer ?
#
loop_
_entity_poly.entity_id
_entity_poly.type
_entity_poly.pdbx_seq_one_letter_code
_entity_poly.pdbx_strand_id
1 'polypeptide(L)'
;MPAGLGYIGRVISDNVLKQATRFHGHLGPWLVLGLKAGTYARRKLAASPFELRARVFCPAGTPYTCFVDGIQFSSGCTMGKGNISHHRAAGCRVEFTRAEDGLHHKDTKSQGGSERTLRLAVRPEVWEELHSRPCKGMAGAARLGREFARRRLAELLTE
;
A
#
# COMPACT_ATOMS: atom_id res chain seq x y z
N MET A 1 2.08 -14.93 9.95
CA MET A 1 1.40 -14.96 8.63
C MET A 1 1.64 -16.33 8.02
N PRO A 2 0.61 -17.04 7.55
CA PRO A 2 0.79 -18.40 7.03
C PRO A 2 1.77 -18.38 5.85
N ALA A 3 2.73 -19.28 5.90
CA ALA A 3 3.57 -19.62 4.75
C ALA A 3 2.64 -20.05 3.62
N GLY A 4 2.58 -19.27 2.52
CA GLY A 4 1.68 -19.58 1.41
C GLY A 4 0.94 -18.40 0.77
N LEU A 5 0.99 -17.18 1.34
CA LEU A 5 0.66 -15.99 0.53
C LEU A 5 1.80 -15.76 -0.45
N GLY A 6 1.71 -16.41 -1.62
CA GLY A 6 2.58 -16.18 -2.77
C GLY A 6 2.50 -14.73 -3.22
N TYR A 7 3.31 -13.87 -2.59
CA TYR A 7 3.63 -12.51 -3.05
C TYR A 7 4.76 -12.53 -4.09
N ILE A 8 5.00 -13.70 -4.70
CA ILE A 8 5.99 -13.90 -5.74
C ILE A 8 5.24 -13.97 -7.07
N GLY A 9 4.85 -12.81 -7.58
CA GLY A 9 4.19 -12.71 -8.87
C GLY A 9 3.93 -11.27 -9.24
N ARG A 10 4.12 -10.93 -10.51
CA ARG A 10 3.87 -9.61 -11.13
C ARG A 10 2.47 -9.02 -10.88
N VAL A 11 1.55 -9.77 -10.27
CA VAL A 11 0.09 -9.55 -10.26
C VAL A 11 -0.47 -9.86 -8.87
N ILE A 12 -1.37 -9.01 -8.37
CA ILE A 12 -2.14 -9.29 -7.14
C ILE A 12 -3.16 -10.39 -7.48
N SER A 13 -3.11 -11.53 -6.79
CA SER A 13 -4.02 -12.64 -7.08
C SER A 13 -5.47 -12.33 -6.68
N ASP A 14 -6.42 -13.01 -7.32
CA ASP A 14 -7.85 -12.88 -6.98
C ASP A 14 -8.13 -13.23 -5.52
N ASN A 15 -7.37 -14.16 -4.94
CA ASN A 15 -7.50 -14.48 -3.52
C ASN A 15 -7.09 -13.29 -2.63
N VAL A 16 -5.99 -12.62 -2.96
CA VAL A 16 -5.56 -11.40 -2.24
C VAL A 16 -6.61 -10.30 -2.38
N LEU A 17 -7.19 -10.10 -3.58
CA LEU A 17 -8.26 -9.13 -3.77
C LEU A 17 -9.49 -9.47 -2.91
N LYS A 18 -9.90 -10.74 -2.87
CA LYS A 18 -11.01 -11.21 -2.02
C LYS A 18 -10.75 -10.97 -0.54
N GLN A 19 -9.55 -11.28 -0.05
CA GLN A 19 -9.18 -11.09 1.35
C GLN A 19 -9.10 -9.61 1.72
N ALA A 20 -8.49 -8.78 0.88
CA ALA A 20 -8.44 -7.34 1.09
C ALA A 20 -9.82 -6.70 1.05
N THR A 21 -10.70 -7.17 0.17
CA THR A 21 -12.12 -6.75 0.10
C THR A 21 -12.84 -7.09 1.40
N ARG A 22 -12.63 -8.28 1.97
CA ARG A 22 -13.22 -8.67 3.26
C ARG A 22 -12.69 -7.84 4.42
N PHE A 23 -11.40 -7.52 4.41
CA PHE A 23 -10.78 -6.66 5.42
C PHE A 23 -11.33 -5.22 5.37
N HIS A 24 -11.45 -4.66 4.17
CA HIS A 24 -11.83 -3.25 3.98
C HIS A 24 -13.35 -3.03 3.90
N GLY A 25 -14.12 -4.06 3.55
CA GLY A 25 -15.58 -4.01 3.36
C GLY A 25 -16.03 -3.89 1.90
N HIS A 26 -15.19 -3.40 1.00
CA HIS A 26 -15.46 -3.39 -0.45
C HIS A 26 -14.15 -3.33 -1.26
N LEU A 27 -14.25 -3.59 -2.57
CA LEU A 27 -13.14 -3.41 -3.51
C LEU A 27 -13.26 -2.04 -4.15
N GLY A 28 -12.26 -1.17 -3.99
CA GLY A 28 -12.20 0.15 -4.64
C GLY A 28 -10.83 0.41 -5.25
N PRO A 29 -10.70 1.37 -6.18
CA PRO A 29 -9.43 1.67 -6.82
C PRO A 29 -8.37 2.14 -5.83
N TRP A 30 -8.74 2.96 -4.83
CA TRP A 30 -7.82 3.43 -3.79
C TRP A 30 -7.26 2.28 -2.94
N LEU A 31 -8.10 1.31 -2.56
CA LEU A 31 -7.66 0.08 -1.89
C LEU A 31 -6.63 -0.66 -2.77
N VAL A 32 -6.92 -0.82 -4.06
CA VAL A 32 -6.04 -1.52 -5.01
C VAL A 32 -4.71 -0.81 -5.20
N LEU A 33 -4.70 0.52 -5.30
CA LEU A 33 -3.46 1.30 -5.34
C LEU A 33 -2.59 1.03 -4.10
N GLY A 34 -3.21 0.97 -2.92
CA GLY A 34 -2.51 0.64 -1.68
C GLY A 34 -1.96 -0.77 -1.66
N LEU A 35 -2.76 -1.75 -2.12
CA LEU A 35 -2.33 -3.16 -2.22
C LEU A 35 -1.13 -3.32 -3.14
N LYS A 36 -1.11 -2.59 -4.27
CA LYS A 36 0.01 -2.60 -5.21
C LYS A 36 1.26 -1.97 -4.61
N ALA A 37 1.11 -0.82 -3.94
CA ALA A 37 2.20 -0.11 -3.30
C ALA A 37 2.90 -0.98 -2.23
N GLY A 38 2.14 -1.55 -1.27
CA GLY A 38 2.71 -2.35 -0.20
C GLY A 38 3.28 -3.70 -0.66
N THR A 39 2.63 -4.36 -1.64
CA THR A 39 3.18 -5.58 -2.26
C THR A 39 4.51 -5.29 -2.96
N TYR A 40 4.59 -4.18 -3.68
CA TYR A 40 5.82 -3.79 -4.37
C TYR A 40 6.94 -3.46 -3.40
N ALA A 41 6.65 -2.72 -2.32
CA ALA A 41 7.63 -2.35 -1.31
C ALA A 41 8.29 -3.57 -0.64
N ARG A 42 7.49 -4.56 -0.23
CA ARG A 42 8.02 -5.79 0.37
C ARG A 42 8.98 -6.54 -0.55
N ARG A 43 8.67 -6.59 -1.84
CA ARG A 43 9.53 -7.21 -2.85
C ARG A 43 10.80 -6.40 -3.10
N LYS A 44 10.66 -5.10 -3.33
CA LYS A 44 11.77 -4.21 -3.73
C LYS A 44 12.78 -4.01 -2.59
N LEU A 45 12.31 -3.90 -1.35
CA LEU A 45 13.16 -3.71 -0.17
C LEU A 45 13.58 -5.04 0.49
N ALA A 46 13.04 -6.17 0.05
CA ALA A 46 13.27 -7.50 0.62
C ALA A 46 13.12 -7.50 2.17
N ALA A 47 12.05 -6.85 2.64
CA ALA A 47 11.80 -6.62 4.06
C ALA A 47 10.62 -7.43 4.58
N SER A 48 10.73 -7.95 5.79
CA SER A 48 9.62 -8.52 6.54
C SER A 48 8.66 -7.43 7.04
N PRO A 49 7.43 -7.79 7.45
CA PRO A 49 6.48 -6.84 8.03
C PRO A 49 6.95 -6.10 9.30
N PHE A 50 7.99 -6.60 9.98
CA PHE A 50 8.54 -6.00 11.21
C PHE A 50 9.75 -5.09 10.96
N GLU A 51 10.39 -5.23 9.81
CA GLU A 51 11.49 -4.35 9.35
C GLU A 51 10.96 -3.17 8.55
N LEU A 52 9.75 -3.27 7.98
CA LEU A 52 9.19 -2.25 7.10
C LEU A 52 8.42 -1.18 7.90
N ARG A 53 8.67 0.09 7.58
CA ARG A 53 7.90 1.24 8.05
C ARG A 53 7.27 1.96 6.87
N ALA A 54 6.10 2.56 7.06
CA ALA A 54 5.39 3.31 6.02
C ALA A 54 4.95 4.69 6.53
N ARG A 55 5.28 5.74 5.77
CA ARG A 55 4.70 7.09 5.92
C ARG A 55 3.80 7.34 4.74
N VAL A 56 2.49 7.37 4.98
CA VAL A 56 1.48 7.56 3.94
C VAL A 56 1.03 9.01 3.96
N PHE A 57 0.96 9.63 2.79
CA PHE A 57 0.52 11.00 2.61
C PHE A 57 -0.69 10.99 1.68
N CYS A 58 -1.85 11.40 2.17
CA CYS A 58 -3.08 11.54 1.39
C CYS A 58 -4.07 12.48 2.07
N PRO A 59 -5.15 12.92 1.40
CA PRO A 59 -6.20 13.67 2.08
C PRO A 59 -6.81 12.85 3.22
N ALA A 60 -7.10 13.49 4.34
CA ALA A 60 -7.62 12.83 5.55
C ALA A 60 -9.14 12.61 5.44
N GLY A 61 -9.56 11.70 4.57
CA GLY A 61 -10.95 11.33 4.37
C GLY A 61 -11.13 10.26 3.30
N THR A 62 -12.29 9.61 3.29
CA THR A 62 -12.67 8.72 2.18
C THR A 62 -12.94 9.55 0.92
N PRO A 63 -12.64 9.01 -0.27
CA PRO A 63 -12.17 7.65 -0.52
C PRO A 63 -10.63 7.48 -0.43
N TYR A 64 -9.87 8.54 -0.18
CA TYR A 64 -8.40 8.51 -0.22
C TYR A 64 -7.78 7.61 0.83
N THR A 65 -8.31 7.62 2.06
CA THR A 65 -7.78 6.79 3.17
C THR A 65 -7.93 5.29 2.93
N CYS A 66 -8.76 4.84 1.99
CA CYS A 66 -8.78 3.44 1.54
C CYS A 66 -7.42 2.98 1.00
N PHE A 67 -6.59 3.92 0.51
CA PHE A 67 -5.19 3.68 0.14
C PHE A 67 -4.35 3.19 1.32
N VAL A 68 -4.57 3.75 2.51
CA VAL A 68 -3.88 3.37 3.75
C VAL A 68 -4.20 1.92 4.09
N ASP A 69 -5.45 1.49 4.00
CA ASP A 69 -5.86 0.10 4.28
C ASP A 69 -5.22 -0.90 3.32
N GLY A 70 -5.13 -0.55 2.03
CA GLY A 70 -4.42 -1.37 1.05
C GLY A 70 -2.93 -1.52 1.38
N ILE A 71 -2.30 -0.44 1.83
CA ILE A 71 -0.91 -0.47 2.31
C ILE A 71 -0.81 -1.36 3.54
N GLN A 72 -1.68 -1.17 4.54
CA GLN A 72 -1.65 -1.97 5.78
C GLN A 72 -1.75 -3.47 5.49
N PHE A 73 -2.72 -3.86 4.65
CA PHE A 73 -2.96 -5.25 4.30
C PHE A 73 -1.78 -5.89 3.57
N SER A 74 -1.20 -5.18 2.60
CA SER A 74 -0.19 -5.76 1.68
C SER A 74 1.25 -5.64 2.17
N SER A 75 1.59 -4.54 2.84
CA SER A 75 2.95 -4.29 3.38
C SER A 75 3.15 -4.93 4.75
N GLY A 76 2.06 -5.10 5.51
CA GLY A 76 2.13 -5.44 6.91
C GLY A 76 2.56 -4.28 7.80
N CYS A 77 2.73 -3.05 7.31
CA CYS A 77 2.87 -1.87 8.17
C CYS A 77 1.49 -1.49 8.71
N THR A 78 1.21 -1.65 10.00
CA THR A 78 -0.14 -1.51 10.56
C THR A 78 -0.16 -0.56 11.75
N MET A 79 -1.28 0.13 11.97
CA MET A 79 -1.44 1.05 13.10
C MET A 79 -1.13 0.38 14.44
N GLY A 80 -1.64 -0.83 14.66
CA GLY A 80 -1.36 -1.59 15.90
C GLY A 80 0.09 -2.04 16.09
N LYS A 81 0.91 -2.06 15.03
CA LYS A 81 2.36 -2.32 15.14
C LYS A 81 3.17 -1.04 15.30
N GLY A 82 2.53 0.13 15.21
CA GLY A 82 3.20 1.42 15.28
C GLY A 82 4.18 1.71 14.14
N ASN A 83 4.14 0.94 13.06
CA ASN A 83 5.06 1.06 11.92
C ASN A 83 4.42 1.65 10.66
N ILE A 84 3.25 2.28 10.79
CA ILE A 84 2.64 3.12 9.76
C ILE A 84 2.22 4.46 10.37
N SER A 85 2.31 5.53 9.58
CA SER A 85 1.78 6.85 9.94
C SER A 85 1.07 7.47 8.75
N HIS A 86 0.00 8.24 9.03
CA HIS A 86 -0.76 8.98 8.02
C HIS A 86 -0.54 10.48 8.19
N HIS A 87 -0.28 11.16 7.08
CA HIS A 87 0.00 12.59 7.00
C HIS A 87 -0.93 13.22 5.97
N ARG A 88 -1.55 14.36 6.30
CA ARG A 88 -2.44 15.06 5.36
C ARG A 88 -1.63 15.60 4.17
N ALA A 89 -2.09 15.34 2.95
CA ALA A 89 -1.50 15.89 1.73
C ALA A 89 -2.56 16.05 0.62
N ALA A 90 -2.23 16.79 -0.44
CA ALA A 90 -3.12 17.01 -1.59
C ALA A 90 -3.26 15.76 -2.48
N GLY A 91 -2.18 15.01 -2.68
CA GLY A 91 -2.17 13.77 -3.46
C GLY A 91 -1.89 12.54 -2.60
N CYS A 92 -1.93 11.36 -3.21
CA CYS A 92 -1.63 10.08 -2.55
C CYS A 92 -0.20 9.61 -2.85
N ARG A 93 0.64 9.46 -1.81
CA ARG A 93 1.99 8.89 -1.91
C ARG A 93 2.35 8.13 -0.63
N VAL A 94 3.38 7.29 -0.69
CA VAL A 94 3.91 6.54 0.44
C VAL A 94 5.43 6.47 0.38
N GLU A 95 6.06 6.62 1.54
CA GLU A 95 7.49 6.39 1.74
C GLU A 95 7.64 5.12 2.59
N PHE A 96 8.26 4.10 2.03
CA PHE A 96 8.64 2.90 2.74
C PHE A 96 10.11 2.94 3.12
N THR A 97 10.41 2.57 4.35
CA THR A 97 11.79 2.46 4.84
C THR A 97 11.99 1.07 5.43
N ARG A 98 13.10 0.42 5.09
CA ARG A 98 13.54 -0.80 5.77
C ARG A 98 14.46 -0.42 6.93
N ALA A 99 14.05 -0.75 8.14
CA ALA A 99 14.93 -0.78 9.31
C ALA A 99 15.68 -2.11 9.34
N GLU A 100 16.98 -2.08 9.62
CA GLU A 100 17.80 -3.29 9.79
C GLU A 100 17.52 -3.96 11.14
N ASP A 101 17.14 -3.18 12.15
CA ASP A 101 16.71 -3.69 13.44
C ASP A 101 15.19 -3.85 13.43
N GLY A 102 14.74 -5.11 13.42
CA GLY A 102 13.32 -5.45 13.61
C GLY A 102 12.76 -4.76 14.85
N LEU A 103 11.45 -4.49 14.86
CA LEU A 103 10.78 -3.88 16.01
C LEU A 103 10.90 -4.76 17.27
N HIS A 104 11.96 -4.56 18.06
CA HIS A 104 12.06 -4.52 19.52
C HIS A 104 13.52 -4.71 19.99
N HIS A 105 14.24 -3.61 20.17
CA HIS A 105 14.98 -3.26 21.39
C HIS A 105 15.44 -1.80 21.23
N LYS A 106 15.06 -0.92 22.17
CA LYS A 106 15.52 0.48 22.18
C LYS A 106 16.98 0.63 22.62
N ASP A 107 17.68 -0.48 22.85
CA ASP A 107 18.99 -0.51 23.50
C ASP A 107 20.01 -1.27 22.65
N THR A 108 20.29 -0.80 21.43
CA THR A 108 21.55 -1.16 20.78
C THR A 108 21.91 -0.09 19.76
N LYS A 109 23.09 0.51 19.92
CA LYS A 109 23.66 1.42 18.93
C LYS A 109 23.95 0.62 17.67
N SER A 110 23.09 0.73 16.66
CA SER A 110 23.34 0.16 15.34
C SER A 110 24.45 0.97 14.65
N GLN A 111 25.63 0.36 14.52
CA GLN A 111 26.70 0.86 13.67
C GLN A 111 26.58 0.21 12.29
N GLY A 112 26.46 1.02 11.23
CA GLY A 112 26.99 0.66 9.90
C GLY A 112 26.03 0.13 8.81
N GLY A 113 24.71 0.18 9.00
CA GLY A 113 23.72 -0.23 7.99
C GLY A 113 23.25 0.89 7.06
N SER A 114 23.06 0.61 5.76
CA SER A 114 22.54 1.59 4.80
C SER A 114 21.01 1.55 4.75
N GLU A 115 20.34 2.51 5.39
CA GLU A 115 18.88 2.68 5.33
C GLU A 115 18.40 2.73 3.85
N ARG A 116 17.48 1.83 3.48
CA ARG A 116 16.90 1.80 2.12
C ARG A 116 15.49 2.35 2.14
N THR A 117 15.25 3.36 1.31
CA THR A 117 13.96 4.01 1.13
C THR A 117 13.39 3.73 -0.26
N LEU A 118 12.08 3.51 -0.33
CA LEU A 118 11.30 3.47 -1.56
C LEU A 118 10.16 4.49 -1.45
N ARG A 119 10.07 5.40 -2.40
CA ARG A 119 8.95 6.34 -2.50
C ARG A 119 8.05 5.88 -3.64
N LEU A 120 6.74 6.01 -3.45
CA LEU A 120 5.75 5.75 -4.49
C LEU A 120 4.69 6.85 -4.43
N ALA A 121 4.34 7.42 -5.58
CA ALA A 121 3.26 8.40 -5.70
C ALA A 121 2.26 7.95 -6.75
N VAL A 122 0.97 8.20 -6.50
CA VAL A 122 -0.07 8.06 -7.53
C VAL A 122 0.23 9.04 -8.65
N ARG A 123 0.26 8.54 -9.88
CA ARG A 123 0.50 9.35 -11.07
C ARG A 123 -0.55 10.45 -11.22
N PRO A 124 -0.20 11.67 -11.66
CA PRO A 124 -1.17 12.74 -11.89
C PRO A 124 -2.31 12.31 -12.82
N GLU A 125 -2.03 11.57 -13.89
CA GLU A 125 -3.05 11.13 -14.85
C GLU A 125 -4.06 10.17 -14.20
N VAL A 126 -3.59 9.33 -13.28
CA VAL A 126 -4.42 8.38 -12.52
C VAL A 126 -5.23 9.11 -11.46
N TRP A 127 -4.64 10.14 -10.84
CA TRP A 127 -5.35 11.03 -9.94
C TRP A 127 -6.53 11.69 -10.66
N GLU A 128 -6.30 12.32 -11.80
CA GLU A 128 -7.36 12.95 -12.61
C GLU A 128 -8.41 11.94 -13.11
N GLU A 129 -7.98 10.74 -13.53
CA GLU A 129 -8.88 9.67 -13.94
C GLU A 129 -9.87 9.28 -12.82
N LEU A 130 -9.38 9.13 -11.58
CA LEU A 130 -10.21 8.75 -10.45
C LEU A 130 -11.19 9.85 -10.02
N HIS A 131 -10.85 11.12 -10.23
CA HIS A 131 -11.74 12.25 -9.91
C HIS A 131 -12.77 12.53 -11.02
N SER A 132 -12.41 12.26 -12.28
CA SER A 132 -13.33 12.40 -13.43
C SER A 132 -14.31 11.23 -13.56
N ARG A 133 -14.11 10.11 -12.84
CA ARG A 133 -14.96 8.90 -12.89
C ARG A 133 -15.66 8.63 -11.55
N PRO A 134 -16.61 9.48 -11.09
CA PRO A 134 -17.31 9.26 -9.84
C PRO A 134 -18.05 7.91 -9.86
N CYS A 135 -17.77 7.07 -8.85
CA CYS A 135 -18.37 5.76 -8.75
C CYS A 135 -19.76 5.85 -8.12
N LYS A 136 -20.77 5.29 -8.79
CA LYS A 136 -22.12 5.13 -8.23
C LYS A 136 -22.18 3.87 -7.37
N GLY A 137 -22.13 4.04 -6.06
CA GLY A 137 -22.27 2.95 -5.08
C GLY A 137 -21.16 1.89 -5.12
N MET A 138 -21.34 0.84 -4.31
CA MET A 138 -20.33 -0.22 -4.10
C MET A 138 -20.04 -1.04 -5.36
N ALA A 139 -21.04 -1.27 -6.21
CA ALA A 139 -20.84 -2.02 -7.46
C ALA A 139 -19.94 -1.26 -8.45
N GLY A 140 -20.10 0.07 -8.55
CA GLY A 140 -19.24 0.93 -9.36
C GLY A 140 -17.79 0.92 -8.86
N ALA A 141 -17.61 1.07 -7.55
CA ALA A 141 -16.29 0.99 -6.91
C ALA A 141 -15.61 -0.36 -7.18
N ALA A 142 -16.35 -1.47 -7.07
CA ALA A 142 -15.82 -2.82 -7.30
C ALA A 142 -15.42 -3.05 -8.77
N ARG A 143 -16.18 -2.51 -9.72
CA ARG A 143 -15.84 -2.58 -11.15
C ARG A 143 -14.52 -1.85 -11.42
N LEU A 144 -14.39 -0.62 -10.93
CA LEU A 144 -13.19 0.19 -11.12
C LEU A 144 -11.97 -0.39 -10.38
N GLY A 145 -12.19 -0.93 -9.17
CA GLY A 145 -11.14 -1.65 -8.44
C GLY A 145 -10.60 -2.86 -9.22
N ARG A 146 -11.46 -3.68 -9.84
CA ARG A 146 -11.02 -4.79 -10.71
C ARG A 146 -10.26 -4.33 -11.94
N GLU A 147 -10.69 -3.24 -12.56
CA GLU A 147 -9.99 -2.62 -13.69
C GLU A 147 -8.57 -2.21 -13.29
N PHE A 148 -8.43 -1.47 -12.18
CA PHE A 148 -7.13 -1.05 -11.65
C PHE A 148 -6.26 -2.22 -11.21
N ALA A 149 -6.85 -3.32 -10.70
CA ALA A 149 -6.09 -4.48 -10.28
C ALA A 149 -5.32 -5.13 -11.46
N ARG A 150 -5.87 -5.06 -12.67
CA ARG A 150 -5.28 -5.61 -13.90
C ARG A 150 -4.17 -4.75 -14.50
N ARG A 151 -4.15 -3.44 -14.22
CA ARG A 151 -3.12 -2.50 -14.71
C ARG A 151 -1.76 -2.76 -14.06
N ARG A 152 -0.66 -2.50 -14.77
CA ARG A 152 0.69 -2.64 -14.22
C ARG A 152 0.97 -1.55 -13.19
N LEU A 153 1.86 -1.83 -12.23
CA LEU A 153 2.27 -0.85 -11.22
C LEU A 153 2.75 0.47 -11.87
N ALA A 154 3.59 0.36 -12.90
CA ALA A 154 4.18 1.52 -13.58
C ALA A 154 3.17 2.41 -14.31
N GLU A 155 1.96 1.91 -14.60
CA GLU A 155 0.85 2.69 -15.17
C GLU A 155 0.08 3.47 -14.10
N LEU A 156 0.29 3.14 -12.82
CA LEU A 156 -0.51 3.62 -11.69
C LEU A 156 0.29 4.49 -10.73
N LEU A 157 1.53 4.08 -10.44
CA LEU A 157 2.42 4.70 -9.47
C LEU A 157 3.75 5.05 -10.15
N THR A 158 4.35 6.16 -9.73
CA THR A 158 5.76 6.50 -10.00
C THR A 158 6.59 6.25 -8.75
N GLU A 159 7.81 5.75 -8.95
CA GLU A 159 8.86 5.71 -7.92
C GLU A 159 9.49 7.09 -7.72
#